data_AF-A0A5B9GCM4-F1
#
_entry.id   AF-A0A5B9GCM4-F1
#
_cell.length_a   1.000
_cell.length_b   1.000
_cell.length_c   1.000
_cell.angle_alpha   90.00
_cell.angle_beta   90.00
_cell.angle_gamma   90.00
#
_symmetry.space_group_name_H-M   'P 1'
#
loop_
_entity.id
_entity.type
_entity.pdbx_description
1 polymer ?
#
loop_
_entity_poly.entity_id
_entity_poly.type
_entity_poly.pdbx_seq_one_letter_code
_entity_poly.pdbx_strand_id
1 'polypeptide(L)'
;MAIPQVNLIFKAITMYTKQKRLQRVHELIKDPILGAKTQNDLKWIQKNNEIMLRMNKFAIYGVCATFFLWLLSFILTRLEDHENAVIPSYVPFDTKSTMGYSIGVFCEVSPTLWIGFAHLGWDCIVATYYSQGTTQLKIIKQNIEHIFDNDGINEDNFSIDQNSSMERFQYIDEMDGNIRVQFIYIVERYRKVAWYINEISAIFDKSMSIQFFSTSVTSCLVVYRMSSMSLVSVMFLYMAIILVLFQMQSFLYCFFGHLVEHESLSISDAVYFSDWVSVSPRFRREVLIAMTRWGQPLTPRVSSIVPVTLTTFVSIVNLSYRLYAVMKSTQMT
;
A
#
# COMPACT_ATOMS: atom_id res chain seq x y z
N MET A 1 -4.76 -26.60 3.94
CA MET A 1 -5.47 -25.36 4.31
C MET A 1 -4.79 -24.55 5.44
N ALA A 2 -3.57 -24.87 5.87
CA ALA A 2 -2.96 -24.22 7.05
C ALA A 2 -2.24 -22.88 6.77
N ILE A 3 -1.67 -22.69 5.58
CA ILE A 3 -0.77 -21.55 5.30
C ILE A 3 -1.47 -20.18 5.44
N PRO A 4 -2.67 -19.94 4.86
CA PRO A 4 -3.36 -18.65 5.03
C PRO A 4 -3.77 -18.40 6.48
N GLN A 5 -4.24 -19.43 7.19
CA GLN A 5 -4.65 -19.34 8.59
C GLN A 5 -3.48 -18.92 9.50
N VAL A 6 -2.31 -19.56 9.33
CA VAL A 6 -1.09 -19.21 10.08
C VAL A 6 -0.68 -17.76 9.80
N ASN A 7 -0.73 -17.33 8.53
CA ASN A 7 -0.41 -15.96 8.16
C ASN A 7 -1.38 -14.95 8.80
N LEU A 8 -2.68 -15.26 8.86
CA LEU A 8 -3.66 -14.40 9.54
C LEU A 8 -3.38 -14.28 11.05
N ILE A 9 -2.97 -15.38 11.70
CA ILE A 9 -2.58 -15.35 13.12
C ILE A 9 -1.36 -14.43 13.32
N PHE A 10 -0.35 -14.52 12.46
CA PHE A 10 0.81 -13.61 12.51
C PHE A 10 0.42 -12.14 12.31
N LYS A 11 -0.52 -11.86 11.39
CA LYS A 11 -1.11 -10.54 11.20
C LYS A 11 -1.78 -10.06 12.50
N ALA A 12 -2.68 -10.85 13.07
CA ALA A 12 -3.38 -10.51 14.32
C ALA A 12 -2.42 -10.24 15.49
N ILE A 13 -1.40 -11.09 15.69
CA ILE A 13 -0.36 -10.90 16.72
C ILE A 13 0.41 -9.59 16.48
N THR A 14 0.74 -9.28 15.22
CA THR A 14 1.44 -8.04 14.88
C THR A 14 0.61 -6.81 15.25
N MET A 15 -0.69 -6.79 14.92
CA MET A 15 -1.58 -5.69 15.29
C MET A 15 -1.70 -5.54 16.81
N TYR A 16 -1.89 -6.66 17.52
CA TYR A 16 -2.04 -6.65 18.98
C TYR A 16 -0.77 -6.13 19.67
N THR A 17 0.40 -6.65 19.28
CA THR A 17 1.68 -6.28 19.91
C THR A 17 2.14 -4.86 19.57
N LYS A 18 1.69 -4.29 18.44
CA LYS A 18 2.10 -2.96 17.97
C LYS A 18 1.02 -1.89 18.11
N GLN A 19 -0.09 -2.17 18.78
CA GLN A 19 -1.24 -1.26 18.93
C GLN A 19 -0.85 0.15 19.42
N LYS A 20 0.03 0.25 20.43
CA LYS A 20 0.51 1.55 20.95
C LYS A 20 1.26 2.37 19.90
N ARG A 21 2.07 1.71 19.06
CA ARG A 21 2.80 2.39 17.97
C ARG A 21 1.84 2.87 16.90
N LEU A 22 0.83 2.04 16.57
CA LEU A 22 -0.22 2.41 15.62
C LEU A 22 -1.06 3.60 16.13
N GLN A 23 -1.33 3.68 17.43
CA GLN A 23 -1.98 4.83 18.05
C GLN A 23 -1.18 6.12 17.84
N ARG A 24 0.14 6.12 18.08
CA ARG A 24 1.00 7.29 17.81
C ARG A 24 0.94 7.73 16.34
N VAL A 25 0.92 6.77 15.42
CA VAL A 25 0.77 7.06 13.99
C VAL A 25 -0.59 7.69 13.69
N HIS A 26 -1.66 7.17 14.31
CA HIS A 26 -3.00 7.71 14.14
C HIS A 26 -3.15 9.12 14.74
N GLU A 27 -2.54 9.37 15.90
CA GLU A 27 -2.45 10.70 16.51
C GLU A 27 -1.71 11.67 15.60
N LEU A 28 -0.60 11.23 14.98
CA LEU A 28 0.13 12.05 14.03
C LEU A 28 -0.71 12.40 12.78
N ILE A 29 -1.52 11.48 12.26
CA ILE A 29 -2.43 11.79 11.13
C ILE A 29 -3.41 12.91 11.48
N LYS A 30 -3.78 13.04 12.77
CA LYS A 30 -4.67 14.10 13.26
C LYS A 30 -3.94 15.40 13.60
N ASP A 31 -2.61 15.40 13.62
CA ASP A 31 -1.80 16.59 13.89
C ASP A 31 -2.09 17.65 12.81
N PRO A 32 -2.41 18.90 13.18
CA PRO A 32 -2.67 20.00 12.24
C PRO A 32 -1.57 20.19 11.18
N ILE A 33 -0.34 19.76 11.46
CA ILE A 33 0.76 19.83 10.50
C ILE A 33 0.55 18.99 9.23
N LEU A 34 -0.20 17.87 9.33
CA LEU A 34 -0.55 17.01 8.20
C LEU A 34 -1.92 17.35 7.61
N GLY A 35 -2.60 18.34 8.18
CA GLY A 35 -3.88 18.84 7.70
C GLY A 35 -3.78 19.49 6.31
N ALA A 36 -4.94 19.62 5.66
CA ALA A 36 -5.08 20.44 4.46
C ALA A 36 -5.03 21.92 4.85
N LYS A 37 -4.18 22.72 4.20
CA LYS A 37 -4.16 24.18 4.34
C LYS A 37 -4.79 24.87 3.15
N THR A 38 -4.60 24.30 1.96
CA THR A 38 -5.13 24.82 0.70
C THR A 38 -6.30 23.97 0.20
N GLN A 39 -7.21 24.57 -0.58
CA GLN A 39 -8.29 23.82 -1.24
C GLN A 39 -7.75 22.69 -2.13
N ASN A 40 -6.56 22.86 -2.72
CA ASN A 40 -5.89 21.82 -3.49
C ASN A 40 -5.42 20.64 -2.63
N ASP A 41 -4.92 20.89 -1.41
CA ASP A 41 -4.57 19.83 -0.44
C ASP A 41 -5.80 18.98 -0.11
N LEU A 42 -6.93 19.65 0.13
CA LEU A 42 -8.20 18.98 0.43
C LEU A 42 -8.65 18.11 -0.74
N LYS A 43 -8.54 18.61 -1.98
CA LYS A 43 -8.83 17.84 -3.20
C LYS A 43 -7.93 16.60 -3.31
N TRP A 44 -6.64 16.71 -3.03
CA TRP A 44 -5.72 15.56 -3.06
C TRP A 44 -6.10 14.49 -2.04
N ILE A 45 -6.41 14.90 -0.81
CA ILE A 45 -6.84 13.98 0.26
C ILE A 45 -8.17 13.31 -0.09
N GLN A 46 -9.16 14.07 -0.57
CA GLN A 46 -10.46 13.54 -0.99
C GLN A 46 -10.31 12.56 -2.15
N LYS A 47 -9.55 12.93 -3.19
CA LYS A 47 -9.27 12.05 -4.34
C LYS A 47 -8.58 10.75 -3.91
N ASN A 48 -7.60 10.83 -3.01
CA ASN A 48 -6.96 9.65 -2.45
C ASN A 48 -7.98 8.74 -1.73
N ASN A 49 -8.83 9.31 -0.87
CA ASN A 49 -9.86 8.56 -0.16
C ASN A 49 -10.85 7.88 -1.12
N GLU A 50 -11.29 8.56 -2.18
CA GLU A 50 -12.17 7.98 -3.20
C GLU A 50 -11.52 6.81 -3.94
N ILE A 51 -10.25 6.96 -4.34
CA ILE A 51 -9.49 5.90 -5.00
C ILE A 51 -9.36 4.70 -4.07
N MET A 52 -8.99 4.90 -2.81
CA MET A 52 -8.84 3.84 -1.82
C MET A 52 -10.16 3.13 -1.52
N LEU A 53 -11.27 3.87 -1.40
CA LEU A 53 -12.61 3.29 -1.21
C LEU A 53 -13.06 2.48 -2.43
N ARG A 54 -12.81 2.99 -3.63
CA ARG A 54 -13.12 2.29 -4.88
C ARG A 54 -12.31 0.99 -4.99
N MET A 55 -11.02 1.04 -4.70
CA MET A 55 -10.15 -0.13 -4.66
C MET A 55 -10.64 -1.17 -3.64
N ASN A 56 -11.01 -0.72 -2.44
CA ASN A 56 -11.56 -1.61 -1.41
C ASN A 56 -12.86 -2.28 -1.87
N LYS A 57 -13.78 -1.54 -2.50
CA LYS A 57 -15.01 -2.11 -3.08
C LYS A 57 -14.71 -3.18 -4.13
N PHE A 58 -13.79 -2.90 -5.07
CA PHE A 58 -13.38 -3.88 -6.07
C PHE A 58 -12.81 -5.16 -5.44
N ALA A 59 -11.98 -5.00 -4.41
CA ALA A 59 -11.39 -6.14 -3.72
C ALA A 59 -12.45 -6.96 -2.95
N ILE A 60 -13.44 -6.31 -2.32
CA ILE A 60 -14.60 -6.98 -1.70
C ILE A 60 -15.38 -7.78 -2.75
N TYR A 61 -15.69 -7.20 -3.91
CA TYR A 61 -16.38 -7.92 -4.99
C TYR A 61 -15.57 -9.11 -5.48
N GLY A 62 -14.25 -8.98 -5.60
CA GLY A 62 -13.35 -10.09 -5.96
C GLY A 62 -13.42 -11.24 -4.97
N VAL A 63 -13.34 -10.96 -3.65
CA VAL A 63 -13.45 -11.99 -2.61
C VAL A 63 -14.83 -12.66 -2.64
N CYS A 64 -15.92 -11.89 -2.73
CA CYS A 64 -17.27 -12.43 -2.83
C CYS A 64 -17.45 -13.32 -4.08
N ALA A 65 -16.90 -12.93 -5.23
CA ALA A 65 -16.97 -13.71 -6.46
C ALA A 65 -16.22 -15.05 -6.32
N THR A 66 -15.02 -15.04 -5.72
CA THR A 66 -14.29 -16.30 -5.46
C THR A 66 -15.00 -17.21 -4.49
N PHE A 67 -15.62 -16.65 -3.46
CA PHE A 67 -16.41 -17.41 -2.50
C PHE A 67 -17.60 -18.09 -3.18
N PHE A 68 -18.32 -17.34 -4.03
CA PHE A 68 -19.44 -17.88 -4.79
C PHE A 68 -19.00 -19.04 -5.71
N LEU A 69 -17.89 -18.86 -6.44
CA LEU A 69 -17.35 -19.92 -7.31
C LEU A 69 -16.93 -21.16 -6.53
N TRP A 70 -16.38 -20.98 -5.33
CA TRP A 70 -16.01 -22.10 -4.48
C TRP A 70 -17.21 -22.87 -3.95
N LEU A 71 -18.24 -22.15 -3.48
CA LEU A 71 -19.51 -22.75 -3.08
C LEU A 71 -20.16 -23.51 -4.24
N LEU A 72 -20.17 -22.90 -5.43
CA LEU A 72 -20.68 -23.54 -6.64
C LEU A 72 -19.91 -24.81 -6.98
N SER A 73 -18.58 -24.83 -6.80
CA SER A 73 -17.77 -26.02 -7.02
C SER A 73 -18.20 -27.19 -6.12
N PHE A 74 -18.52 -26.95 -4.84
CA PHE A 74 -19.02 -28.01 -3.95
C PHE A 74 -20.38 -28.53 -4.39
N ILE A 75 -21.29 -27.64 -4.79
CA ILE A 75 -22.62 -28.02 -5.28
C ILE A 75 -22.50 -28.86 -6.55
N LEU A 76 -21.67 -28.44 -7.52
CA LEU A 76 -21.46 -29.17 -8.76
C LEU A 76 -20.81 -30.52 -8.53
N THR A 77 -19.81 -30.61 -7.64
CA THR A 77 -19.15 -31.88 -7.30
C THR A 77 -20.16 -32.87 -6.70
N ARG A 78 -21.10 -32.38 -5.88
CA ARG A 78 -22.17 -33.21 -5.32
C ARG A 78 -23.22 -33.64 -6.34
N LEU A 79 -23.47 -32.82 -7.36
CA LEU A 79 -24.38 -33.16 -8.46
C LEU A 79 -23.76 -34.18 -9.43
N GLU A 80 -22.46 -34.10 -9.67
CA GLU A 80 -21.73 -35.00 -10.57
C GLU A 80 -21.47 -36.37 -9.91
N ASP A 81 -21.07 -36.39 -8.64
CA ASP A 81 -20.75 -37.61 -7.89
C ASP A 81 -21.40 -37.63 -6.50
N HIS A 82 -22.64 -38.14 -6.42
CA HIS A 82 -23.39 -38.19 -5.15
C HIS A 82 -22.74 -39.07 -4.07
N GLU A 83 -22.02 -40.13 -4.46
CA GLU A 83 -21.37 -41.08 -3.53
C GLU A 83 -19.93 -40.69 -3.14
N ASN A 84 -19.19 -40.01 -4.02
CA ASN A 84 -17.77 -39.69 -3.81
C ASN A 84 -17.49 -38.21 -3.47
N ALA A 85 -18.52 -37.36 -3.40
CA ALA A 85 -18.36 -35.97 -3.00
C ALA A 85 -17.94 -35.86 -1.53
N VAL A 86 -16.64 -35.74 -1.29
CA VAL A 86 -16.03 -35.57 0.03
C VAL A 86 -15.62 -34.12 0.24
N ILE A 87 -15.87 -33.61 1.45
CA ILE A 87 -15.42 -32.29 1.90
C ILE A 87 -13.95 -32.42 2.31
N PRO A 88 -13.05 -31.52 1.88
CA PRO A 88 -11.62 -31.63 2.14
C PRO A 88 -11.24 -31.52 3.62
N SER A 89 -12.14 -31.05 4.48
CA SER A 89 -11.97 -30.94 5.92
C SER A 89 -12.66 -32.08 6.68
N TYR A 90 -12.02 -32.51 7.75
CA TYR A 90 -12.58 -33.49 8.67
C TYR A 90 -13.79 -32.90 9.41
N VAL A 91 -14.91 -33.60 9.35
CA VAL A 91 -16.12 -33.31 10.12
C VAL A 91 -16.51 -34.52 10.96
N PRO A 92 -16.95 -34.35 12.22
CA PRO A 92 -17.20 -35.45 13.15
C PRO A 92 -18.54 -36.19 12.89
N PHE A 93 -19.19 -35.98 11.74
CA PHE A 93 -20.50 -36.52 11.39
C PHE A 93 -20.50 -37.06 9.95
N ASP A 94 -21.45 -37.95 9.64
CA ASP A 94 -21.55 -38.57 8.32
C ASP A 94 -22.06 -37.56 7.26
N THR A 95 -21.33 -37.47 6.14
CA THR A 95 -21.59 -36.56 5.02
C THR A 95 -22.30 -37.23 3.85
N LYS A 96 -22.70 -38.51 3.99
CA LYS A 96 -23.49 -39.22 2.98
C LYS A 96 -24.89 -38.62 2.80
N SER A 97 -25.53 -38.17 3.88
CA SER A 97 -26.85 -37.53 3.82
C SER A 97 -26.78 -36.12 3.24
N THR A 98 -27.79 -35.70 2.49
CA THR A 98 -27.85 -34.35 1.89
C THR A 98 -27.79 -33.24 2.95
N MET A 99 -28.44 -33.44 4.09
CA MET A 99 -28.42 -32.50 5.21
C MET A 99 -27.04 -32.45 5.88
N GLY A 100 -26.41 -33.61 6.13
CA GLY A 100 -25.06 -33.68 6.68
C GLY A 100 -24.01 -33.06 5.76
N TYR A 101 -24.09 -33.32 4.45
CA TYR A 101 -23.23 -32.68 3.46
C TYR A 101 -23.38 -31.16 3.46
N SER A 102 -24.62 -30.65 3.46
CA SER A 102 -24.88 -29.20 3.46
C SER A 102 -24.34 -28.51 4.71
N ILE A 103 -24.49 -29.13 5.88
CA ILE A 103 -23.92 -28.64 7.14
C ILE A 103 -22.38 -28.65 7.07
N GLY A 104 -21.79 -29.73 6.55
CA GLY A 104 -20.34 -29.82 6.37
C GLY A 104 -19.79 -28.74 5.45
N VAL A 105 -20.44 -28.51 4.30
CA VAL A 105 -20.06 -27.43 3.36
C VAL A 105 -20.16 -26.09 4.06
N PHE A 106 -21.23 -25.82 4.81
CA PHE A 106 -21.36 -24.57 5.57
C PHE A 106 -20.23 -24.38 6.59
N CYS A 107 -19.88 -25.43 7.34
CA CYS A 107 -18.78 -25.42 8.31
C CYS A 107 -17.41 -25.16 7.67
N GLU A 108 -17.19 -25.61 6.43
CA GLU A 108 -15.95 -25.39 5.68
C GLU A 108 -15.89 -23.98 5.07
N VAL A 109 -17.01 -23.57 4.48
CA VAL A 109 -17.09 -22.38 3.64
C VAL A 109 -17.16 -21.10 4.49
N SER A 110 -17.94 -21.11 5.59
CA SER A 110 -18.12 -19.93 6.45
C SER A 110 -16.82 -19.40 7.08
N PRO A 111 -15.96 -20.22 7.74
CA PRO A 111 -14.71 -19.71 8.30
C PRO A 111 -13.74 -19.18 7.24
N THR A 112 -13.71 -19.80 6.07
CA THR A 112 -12.83 -19.39 4.97
C THR A 112 -13.22 -18.03 4.40
N LEU A 113 -14.52 -17.72 4.35
CA LEU A 113 -15.01 -16.39 4.00
C LEU A 113 -14.48 -15.33 4.97
N TRP A 114 -14.62 -15.60 6.28
CA TRP A 114 -14.13 -14.70 7.32
C TRP A 114 -12.61 -14.50 7.25
N ILE A 115 -11.85 -15.57 6.98
CA ILE A 115 -10.41 -15.50 6.76
C ILE A 115 -10.08 -14.61 5.55
N GLY A 116 -10.82 -14.77 4.45
CA GLY A 116 -10.67 -13.95 3.25
C GLY A 116 -10.88 -12.46 3.53
N PHE A 117 -11.97 -12.10 4.23
CA PHE A 117 -12.22 -10.73 4.64
C PHE A 117 -11.17 -10.18 5.61
N ALA A 118 -10.69 -11.00 6.54
CA ALA A 118 -9.67 -10.56 7.49
C ALA A 118 -8.32 -10.28 6.81
N HIS A 119 -7.92 -11.10 5.83
CA HIS A 119 -6.76 -10.81 4.99
C HIS A 119 -6.95 -9.53 4.19
N LEU A 120 -8.10 -9.38 3.53
CA LEU A 120 -8.40 -8.19 2.74
C LEU A 120 -8.36 -6.92 3.58
N GLY A 121 -8.97 -6.94 4.77
CA GLY A 121 -8.97 -5.80 5.69
C GLY A 121 -7.56 -5.39 6.07
N TRP A 122 -6.69 -6.37 6.36
CA TRP A 122 -5.28 -6.10 6.63
C TRP A 122 -4.58 -5.42 5.45
N ASP A 123 -4.78 -5.95 4.24
CA ASP A 123 -4.08 -5.44 3.06
C ASP A 123 -4.51 -4.03 2.72
N CYS A 124 -5.82 -3.76 2.83
CA CYS A 124 -6.38 -2.43 2.64
C CYS A 124 -5.86 -1.43 3.67
N ILE A 125 -5.67 -1.83 4.93
CA ILE A 125 -5.08 -0.96 5.97
C ILE A 125 -3.65 -0.56 5.59
N VAL A 126 -2.81 -1.52 5.22
CA VAL A 126 -1.41 -1.26 4.84
C VAL A 126 -1.34 -0.37 3.59
N ALA A 127 -2.13 -0.70 2.57
CA ALA A 127 -2.22 0.11 1.34
C ALA A 127 -2.68 1.55 1.63
N THR A 128 -3.67 1.73 2.51
CA THR A 128 -4.15 3.06 2.89
C THR A 128 -3.09 3.88 3.60
N TYR A 129 -2.31 3.27 4.51
CA TYR A 129 -1.23 3.99 5.18
C TYR A 129 -0.14 4.46 4.19
N TYR A 130 0.29 3.60 3.26
CA TYR A 130 1.24 4.02 2.24
C TYR A 130 0.66 5.08 1.30
N SER A 131 -0.59 4.92 0.85
CA SER A 131 -1.27 5.90 -0.02
C SER A 131 -1.45 7.26 0.67
N GLN A 132 -1.70 7.27 1.98
CA GLN A 132 -1.75 8.48 2.78
C GLN A 132 -0.37 9.15 2.85
N GLY A 133 0.70 8.37 3.09
CA GLY A 133 2.08 8.88 3.06
C GLY A 133 2.45 9.49 1.71
N THR A 134 2.13 8.80 0.61
CA THR A 134 2.24 9.30 -0.76
C THR A 134 1.51 10.63 -0.95
N THR A 135 0.26 10.73 -0.48
CA THR A 135 -0.54 11.95 -0.65
C THR A 135 0.10 13.13 0.09
N GLN A 136 0.66 12.90 1.28
CA GLN A 136 1.38 13.93 2.01
C GLN A 136 2.68 14.36 1.31
N LEU A 137 3.39 13.43 0.66
CA LEU A 137 4.56 13.77 -0.18
C LEU A 137 4.15 14.61 -1.41
N LYS A 138 3.01 14.30 -2.05
CA LYS A 138 2.46 15.10 -3.16
C LYS A 138 2.10 16.52 -2.73
N ILE A 139 1.50 16.69 -1.55
CA ILE A 139 1.20 18.02 -1.00
C ILE A 139 2.50 18.79 -0.73
N ILE A 140 3.51 18.13 -0.16
CA ILE A 140 4.83 18.75 0.06
C ILE A 140 5.45 19.19 -1.26
N LYS A 141 5.44 18.32 -2.28
CA LYS A 141 5.94 18.64 -3.62
C LYS A 141 5.24 19.87 -4.19
N GLN A 142 3.92 19.89 -4.19
CA GLN A 142 3.14 21.01 -4.72
C GLN A 142 3.43 22.32 -3.96
N ASN A 143 3.56 22.26 -2.63
CA ASN A 143 3.90 23.44 -1.84
C ASN A 143 5.31 23.96 -2.11
N ILE A 144 6.24 23.09 -2.50
CA ILE A 144 7.59 23.47 -2.92
C ILE A 144 7.59 24.10 -4.31
N GLU A 145 6.84 23.53 -5.25
CA GLU A 145 6.75 24.06 -6.62
C GLU A 145 6.24 25.50 -6.62
N HIS A 146 5.26 25.81 -5.75
CA HIS A 146 4.66 27.14 -5.62
C HIS A 146 5.26 28.01 -4.51
N ILE A 147 6.37 27.60 -3.86
CA ILE A 147 6.93 28.38 -2.74
C ILE A 147 7.52 29.73 -3.20
N PHE A 148 7.92 29.83 -4.48
CA PHE A 148 8.46 31.03 -5.10
C PHE A 148 7.46 31.71 -6.05
N ASP A 149 6.31 31.09 -6.30
CA ASP A 149 5.25 31.69 -7.10
C ASP A 149 4.58 32.77 -6.27
N ASN A 150 4.60 34.01 -6.77
CA ASN A 150 4.28 35.22 -6.03
C ASN A 150 2.75 35.45 -5.82
N ASP A 151 1.96 34.38 -5.79
CA ASP A 151 0.49 34.47 -5.78
C ASP A 151 -0.08 34.42 -4.35
N GLY A 152 -0.29 35.61 -3.78
CA GLY A 152 -1.47 35.89 -2.96
C GLY A 152 -1.38 35.60 -1.46
N ILE A 153 -0.62 36.43 -0.72
CA ILE A 153 -1.13 36.90 0.57
C ILE A 153 -1.81 38.23 0.29
N ASN A 154 -3.13 38.24 0.47
CA ASN A 154 -4.02 39.40 0.28
C ASN A 154 -3.41 40.72 0.76
N GLU A 155 -3.13 41.61 -0.17
CA GLU A 155 -2.77 43.03 0.01
C GLU A 155 -3.97 43.90 0.48
N ASP A 156 -4.95 43.36 1.19
CA ASP A 156 -6.14 44.14 1.58
C ASP A 156 -5.97 44.95 2.88
N ASN A 157 -4.78 45.03 3.48
CA ASN A 157 -4.56 45.85 4.69
C ASN A 157 -3.13 46.40 4.83
N PHE A 158 -2.59 47.16 3.87
CA PHE A 158 -1.65 48.26 4.19
C PHE A 158 -1.39 49.14 2.97
N SER A 159 -1.93 50.35 2.97
CA SER A 159 -1.59 51.38 1.99
C SER A 159 -0.45 52.25 2.51
N ILE A 160 0.71 52.26 1.84
CA ILE A 160 1.60 53.44 1.78
C ILE A 160 2.27 53.50 0.38
N ASP A 161 2.14 54.68 -0.24
CA ASP A 161 2.60 55.10 -1.56
C ASP A 161 4.08 54.81 -1.88
N GLN A 162 4.31 54.39 -3.13
CA GLN A 162 5.62 54.34 -3.78
C GLN A 162 5.98 55.69 -4.42
N ASN A 163 7.23 56.10 -4.28
CA ASN A 163 7.88 56.95 -5.28
C ASN A 163 9.34 56.52 -5.52
N SER A 164 9.68 56.47 -6.82
CA SER A 164 11.01 56.57 -7.44
C SER A 164 11.98 55.36 -7.48
N SER A 165 11.99 54.72 -8.66
CA SER A 165 13.12 54.41 -9.56
C SER A 165 14.40 53.65 -9.12
N MET A 166 14.77 52.73 -10.01
CA MET A 166 16.11 52.19 -10.36
C MET A 166 16.41 50.78 -9.83
N GLU A 167 16.25 49.78 -10.72
CA GLU A 167 16.60 48.37 -10.52
C GLU A 167 18.09 48.19 -10.24
N ARG A 168 18.44 48.29 -8.96
CA ARG A 168 19.48 47.48 -8.34
C ARG A 168 18.74 46.26 -7.79
N PHE A 169 19.25 45.04 -7.96
CA PHE A 169 18.74 43.86 -7.25
C PHE A 169 18.80 44.13 -5.74
N GLN A 170 17.75 44.75 -5.23
CA GLN A 170 17.59 45.11 -3.84
C GLN A 170 17.02 43.87 -3.19
N TYR A 171 17.91 43.16 -2.51
CA TYR A 171 17.57 42.02 -1.68
C TYR A 171 16.51 42.46 -0.65
N ILE A 172 15.27 41.99 -0.83
CA ILE A 172 14.11 42.33 0.00
C ILE A 172 14.14 41.40 1.23
N ASP A 173 14.68 41.88 2.34
CA ASP A 173 14.86 41.12 3.60
C ASP A 173 13.52 40.62 4.20
N GLU A 174 12.39 41.28 3.87
CA GLU A 174 11.04 40.90 4.31
C GLU A 174 10.41 39.74 3.51
N MET A 175 10.66 39.69 2.19
CA MET A 175 10.13 38.66 1.29
C MET A 175 10.82 37.31 1.54
N ASP A 176 12.13 37.33 1.79
CA ASP A 176 12.91 36.15 2.20
C ASP A 176 12.44 35.59 3.56
N GLY A 177 11.93 36.45 4.45
CA GLY A 177 11.40 36.05 5.76
C GLY A 177 10.19 35.13 5.67
N ASN A 178 9.20 35.49 4.85
CA ASN A 178 7.97 34.69 4.68
C ASN A 178 8.25 33.36 3.97
N ILE A 179 9.03 33.39 2.88
CA ILE A 179 9.43 32.19 2.12
C ILE A 179 10.22 31.23 3.02
N ARG A 180 11.14 31.75 3.85
CA ARG A 180 11.90 30.94 4.79
C ARG A 180 11.02 30.29 5.85
N VAL A 181 10.01 30.99 6.37
CA VAL A 181 9.04 30.41 7.33
C VAL A 181 8.23 29.28 6.68
N GLN A 182 7.76 29.47 5.44
CA GLN A 182 7.07 28.43 4.68
C GLN A 182 7.97 27.22 4.43
N PHE A 183 9.23 27.45 4.08
CA PHE A 183 10.21 26.39 3.85
C PHE A 183 10.48 25.58 5.12
N ILE A 184 10.70 26.25 6.27
CA ILE A 184 10.88 25.58 7.57
C ILE A 184 9.66 24.71 7.90
N TYR A 185 8.46 25.22 7.65
CA TYR A 185 7.22 24.46 7.83
C TYR A 185 7.17 23.21 6.91
N ILE A 186 7.57 23.33 5.65
CA ILE A 186 7.64 22.21 4.71
C ILE A 186 8.66 21.16 5.17
N VAL A 187 9.85 21.58 5.63
CA VAL A 187 10.88 20.67 6.15
C VAL A 187 10.36 19.92 7.38
N GLU A 188 9.69 20.59 8.30
CA GLU A 188 9.12 19.97 9.49
C GLU A 188 7.97 19.00 9.13
N ARG A 189 7.13 19.36 8.17
CA ARG A 189 6.09 18.46 7.61
C ARG A 189 6.73 17.22 6.99
N TYR A 190 7.77 17.39 6.15
CA TYR A 190 8.52 16.29 5.55
C TYR A 190 9.13 15.38 6.61
N ARG A 191 9.72 15.93 7.67
CA ARG A 191 10.30 15.17 8.77
C ARG A 191 9.26 14.27 9.45
N LYS A 192 8.06 14.79 9.70
CA LYS A 192 6.95 14.01 10.27
C LYS A 192 6.41 12.95 9.31
N VAL A 193 6.31 13.25 8.00
CA VAL A 193 5.91 12.27 6.98
C VAL A 193 6.95 11.15 6.83
N ALA A 194 8.24 11.50 6.83
CA ALA A 194 9.33 10.52 6.79
C ALA A 194 9.30 9.61 8.03
N TRP A 195 9.08 10.17 9.22
CA TRP A 195 8.89 9.37 10.43
C TRP A 195 7.67 8.45 10.31
N TYR A 196 6.54 8.96 9.82
CA TYR A 196 5.31 8.20 9.60
C TYR A 196 5.52 7.00 8.69
N ILE A 197 6.13 7.19 7.51
CA ILE A 197 6.38 6.11 6.54
C ILE A 197 7.30 5.05 7.16
N ASN A 198 8.37 5.47 7.84
CA ASN A 198 9.30 4.57 8.49
C ASN A 198 8.65 3.79 9.65
N GLU A 199 7.80 4.44 10.45
CA GLU A 199 7.09 3.83 11.57
C GLU A 199 6.07 2.80 11.07
N ILE A 200 5.30 3.13 10.02
CA ILE A 200 4.37 2.20 9.36
C ILE A 200 5.13 1.00 8.80
N SER A 201 6.22 1.23 8.07
CA SER A 201 7.07 0.17 7.52
C SER A 201 7.57 -0.75 8.64
N ALA A 202 8.05 -0.18 9.76
CA ALA A 202 8.54 -0.94 10.90
C ALA A 202 7.45 -1.68 11.71
N ILE A 203 6.20 -1.20 11.68
CA ILE A 203 5.06 -1.88 12.32
C ILE A 203 4.67 -3.12 11.50
N PHE A 204 4.58 -2.96 10.18
CA PHE A 204 4.09 -4.02 9.28
C PHE A 204 5.18 -4.94 8.74
N ASP A 205 6.45 -4.59 8.95
CA ASP A 205 7.67 -5.29 8.53
C ASP A 205 7.54 -6.83 8.56
N LYS A 206 7.48 -7.41 9.76
CA LYS A 206 7.44 -8.87 9.96
C LYS A 206 6.23 -9.53 9.29
N SER A 207 5.08 -8.86 9.33
CA SER A 207 3.83 -9.35 8.75
C SER A 207 3.93 -9.40 7.21
N MET A 208 4.48 -8.35 6.59
CA MET A 208 4.72 -8.29 5.16
C MET A 208 5.77 -9.33 4.71
N SER A 209 6.84 -9.56 5.49
CA SER A 209 7.84 -10.61 5.17
C SER A 209 7.18 -11.98 5.06
N ILE A 210 6.38 -12.35 6.07
CA ILE A 210 5.69 -13.65 6.12
C ILE A 210 4.67 -13.74 4.98
N GLN A 211 3.96 -12.66 4.67
CA GLN A 211 3.02 -12.61 3.56
C GLN A 211 3.72 -12.85 2.21
N PHE A 212 4.86 -12.23 1.93
CA PHE A 212 5.59 -12.44 0.67
C PHE A 212 6.14 -13.86 0.54
N PHE A 213 6.65 -14.43 1.64
CA PHE A 213 7.10 -15.82 1.63
C PHE A 213 5.92 -16.78 1.39
N SER A 214 4.82 -16.58 2.13
CA SER A 214 3.59 -17.38 2.05
C SER A 214 2.97 -17.34 0.65
N THR A 215 2.89 -16.15 0.03
CA THR A 215 2.35 -15.98 -1.33
C THR A 215 3.22 -16.67 -2.38
N SER A 216 4.55 -16.65 -2.23
CA SER A 216 5.45 -17.36 -3.15
C SER A 216 5.26 -18.87 -3.10
N VAL A 217 5.24 -19.45 -1.89
CA VAL A 217 5.02 -20.90 -1.68
C VAL A 217 3.63 -21.30 -2.16
N THR A 218 2.59 -20.54 -1.80
CA THR A 218 1.21 -20.85 -2.17
C THR A 218 1.01 -20.77 -3.69
N SER A 219 1.57 -19.76 -4.36
CA SER A 219 1.48 -19.62 -5.82
C SER A 219 2.14 -20.79 -6.53
N CYS A 220 3.30 -21.23 -6.05
CA CYS A 220 3.99 -22.41 -6.55
C CYS A 220 3.12 -23.68 -6.46
N LEU A 221 2.51 -23.92 -5.28
CA LEU A 221 1.62 -25.07 -5.06
C LEU A 221 0.35 -25.01 -5.91
N VAL A 222 -0.25 -23.82 -6.07
CA VAL A 222 -1.46 -23.64 -6.90
C VAL A 222 -1.15 -23.92 -8.36
N VAL A 223 -0.08 -23.35 -8.91
CA VAL A 223 0.34 -23.61 -10.30
C VAL A 223 0.67 -25.09 -10.52
N TYR A 224 1.35 -25.71 -9.56
CA TYR A 224 1.62 -27.15 -9.60
C TYR A 224 0.32 -27.96 -9.66
N ARG A 225 -0.65 -27.68 -8.79
CA ARG A 225 -1.97 -28.35 -8.81
C ARG A 225 -2.73 -28.13 -10.12
N MET A 226 -2.70 -26.90 -10.65
CA MET A 226 -3.33 -26.58 -11.94
C MET A 226 -2.70 -27.34 -13.11
N SER A 227 -1.41 -27.66 -13.05
CA SER A 227 -0.71 -28.36 -14.13
C SER A 227 -1.18 -29.80 -14.37
N SER A 228 -1.86 -30.39 -13.39
CA SER A 228 -2.43 -31.75 -13.47
C SER A 228 -3.95 -31.76 -13.67
N MET A 229 -4.58 -30.59 -13.84
CA MET A 229 -6.03 -30.43 -13.97
C MET A 229 -6.45 -30.14 -15.42
N SER A 230 -7.68 -30.49 -15.78
CA SER A 230 -8.27 -30.12 -17.07
C SER A 230 -8.58 -28.62 -17.13
N LEU A 231 -8.28 -27.98 -18.27
CA LEU A 231 -8.44 -26.53 -18.45
C LEU A 231 -9.90 -26.06 -18.43
N VAL A 232 -10.86 -26.96 -18.67
CA VAL A 232 -12.30 -26.66 -18.77
C VAL A 232 -13.02 -26.87 -17.43
N SER A 233 -12.32 -27.31 -16.37
CA SER A 233 -12.94 -27.55 -15.07
C SER A 233 -13.26 -26.25 -14.31
N VAL A 234 -14.40 -26.20 -13.63
CA VAL A 234 -14.75 -25.12 -12.67
C VAL A 234 -13.68 -25.00 -11.58
N MET A 235 -13.06 -26.11 -11.18
CA MET A 235 -12.00 -26.12 -10.18
C MET A 235 -10.72 -25.45 -10.70
N PHE A 236 -10.42 -25.59 -12.00
CA PHE A 236 -9.30 -24.88 -12.64
C PHE A 236 -9.55 -23.37 -12.64
N LEU A 237 -10.76 -22.93 -13.00
CA LEU A 237 -11.15 -21.52 -12.98
C LEU A 237 -11.06 -20.93 -11.57
N TYR A 238 -11.56 -21.65 -10.55
CA TYR A 238 -11.43 -21.25 -9.15
C TYR A 238 -9.96 -21.08 -8.73
N MET A 239 -9.09 -22.05 -9.04
CA MET A 239 -7.67 -22.00 -8.73
C MET A 239 -6.95 -20.85 -9.45
N ALA A 240 -7.30 -20.58 -10.71
CA ALA A 240 -6.75 -19.47 -11.47
C ALA A 240 -7.11 -18.11 -10.83
N ILE A 241 -8.37 -17.93 -10.42
CA ILE A 241 -8.79 -16.67 -9.78
C ILE A 241 -8.12 -16.51 -8.41
N ILE A 242 -7.99 -17.58 -7.63
CA ILE A 242 -7.24 -17.55 -6.36
C ILE A 242 -5.78 -17.15 -6.57
N LEU A 243 -5.13 -17.70 -7.60
CA LEU A 243 -3.77 -17.32 -7.94
C LEU A 243 -3.65 -15.83 -8.23
N VAL A 244 -4.59 -15.28 -9.02
CA VAL A 244 -4.65 -13.84 -9.31
C VAL A 244 -4.86 -13.04 -8.03
N LEU A 245 -5.78 -13.45 -7.14
CA LEU A 245 -6.01 -12.74 -5.87
C LEU A 245 -4.77 -12.69 -4.98
N PHE A 246 -4.05 -13.82 -4.84
CA PHE A 246 -2.82 -13.85 -4.04
C PHE A 246 -1.71 -12.98 -4.63
N GLN A 247 -1.61 -12.91 -5.96
CA GLN A 247 -0.65 -12.03 -6.63
C GLN A 247 -1.07 -10.56 -6.54
N MET A 248 -2.37 -10.26 -6.63
CA MET A 248 -2.88 -8.91 -6.43
C MET A 248 -2.59 -8.40 -5.02
N GLN A 249 -2.68 -9.26 -4.01
CA GLN A 249 -2.34 -8.90 -2.62
C GLN A 249 -0.88 -8.44 -2.48
N SER A 250 0.08 -9.19 -3.01
CA SER A 250 1.51 -8.81 -2.95
C SER A 250 1.82 -7.61 -3.87
N PHE A 251 1.16 -7.54 -5.02
CA PHE A 251 1.26 -6.41 -5.95
C PHE A 251 0.84 -5.09 -5.29
N LEU A 252 -0.28 -5.06 -4.56
CA LEU A 252 -0.77 -3.84 -3.91
C LEU A 252 0.27 -3.25 -2.94
N TYR A 253 0.92 -4.09 -2.14
CA TYR A 253 1.98 -3.62 -1.24
C TYR A 253 3.14 -2.98 -2.00
N CYS A 254 3.64 -3.69 -3.01
CA CYS A 254 4.75 -3.23 -3.84
C CYS A 254 4.41 -1.99 -4.66
N PHE A 255 3.16 -1.85 -5.10
CA PHE A 255 2.68 -0.70 -5.85
C PHE A 255 2.66 0.56 -4.97
N PHE A 256 1.99 0.51 -3.82
CA PHE A 256 1.93 1.68 -2.93
C PHE A 256 3.30 1.98 -2.29
N GLY A 257 4.10 0.96 -1.98
CA GLY A 257 5.48 1.16 -1.50
C GLY A 257 6.36 1.83 -2.55
N HIS A 258 6.26 1.42 -3.82
CA HIS A 258 6.97 2.07 -4.91
C HIS A 258 6.49 3.51 -5.17
N LEU A 259 5.19 3.77 -5.01
CA LEU A 259 4.64 5.11 -5.15
C LEU A 259 5.18 6.07 -4.07
N VAL A 260 5.37 5.60 -2.85
CA VAL A 260 6.03 6.37 -1.79
C VAL A 260 7.47 6.71 -2.18
N GLU A 261 8.23 5.72 -2.65
CA GLU A 261 9.61 5.91 -3.10
C GLU A 261 9.69 6.94 -4.25
N HIS A 262 8.86 6.76 -5.28
CA HIS A 262 8.82 7.64 -6.44
C HIS A 262 8.50 9.09 -6.08
N GLU A 263 7.46 9.30 -5.28
CA GLU A 263 7.03 10.65 -4.90
C GLU A 263 8.05 11.32 -3.97
N SER A 264 8.72 10.54 -3.12
CA SER A 264 9.77 11.07 -2.24
C SER A 264 10.97 11.64 -3.02
N LEU A 265 11.38 10.98 -4.12
CA LEU A 265 12.46 11.46 -4.98
C LEU A 265 12.06 12.71 -5.75
N SER A 266 10.81 12.75 -6.23
CA SER A 266 10.30 13.87 -7.03
C SER A 266 10.26 15.20 -6.27
N ILE A 267 10.34 15.18 -4.93
CA ILE A 267 10.47 16.38 -4.11
C ILE A 267 11.80 17.09 -4.39
N SER A 268 12.91 16.34 -4.51
CA SER A 268 14.22 16.95 -4.80
C SER A 268 14.20 17.66 -6.16
N ASP A 269 13.60 17.01 -7.16
CA ASP A 269 13.41 17.58 -8.50
C ASP A 269 12.56 18.86 -8.46
N ALA A 270 11.46 18.85 -7.72
CA ALA A 270 10.59 20.02 -7.56
C ALA A 270 11.32 21.22 -6.97
N VAL A 271 12.19 21.02 -5.97
CA VAL A 271 13.01 22.12 -5.45
C VAL A 271 14.04 22.55 -6.49
N TYR A 272 14.64 21.63 -7.23
CA TYR A 272 15.65 21.97 -8.23
C TYR A 272 15.10 22.87 -9.34
N PHE A 273 13.87 22.59 -9.80
CA PHE A 273 13.18 23.38 -10.82
C PHE A 273 12.54 24.67 -10.32
N SER A 274 12.56 24.91 -9.01
CA SER A 274 12.03 26.12 -8.40
C SER A 274 13.00 27.31 -8.52
N ASP A 275 12.55 28.54 -8.24
CA ASP A 275 13.40 29.75 -8.34
C ASP A 275 14.40 29.93 -7.16
N TRP A 276 14.85 28.85 -6.53
CA TRP A 276 15.76 28.83 -5.36
C TRP A 276 17.13 29.49 -5.59
N VAL A 277 17.48 29.88 -6.82
CA VAL A 277 18.72 30.62 -7.12
C VAL A 277 18.57 32.11 -6.81
N SER A 278 17.34 32.63 -6.79
CA SER A 278 17.02 34.06 -6.59
C SER A 278 17.08 34.52 -5.13
N VAL A 279 17.04 33.60 -4.17
CA VAL A 279 17.03 33.90 -2.72
C VAL A 279 18.42 34.21 -2.16
N SER A 280 18.49 34.65 -0.89
CA SER A 280 19.78 34.93 -0.25
C SER A 280 20.77 33.78 -0.34
N PRO A 281 22.08 34.08 -0.38
CA PRO A 281 23.13 33.07 -0.20
C PRO A 281 22.98 32.25 1.10
N ARG A 282 22.42 32.84 2.16
CA ARG A 282 22.13 32.16 3.43
C ARG A 282 21.00 31.14 3.26
N PHE A 283 19.86 31.55 2.73
CA PHE A 283 18.72 30.65 2.53
C PHE A 283 19.00 29.59 1.45
N ARG A 284 19.72 29.95 0.38
CA ARG A 284 20.20 29.02 -0.65
C ARG A 284 21.00 27.85 -0.07
N ARG A 285 21.82 28.08 0.96
CA ARG A 285 22.55 27.02 1.65
C ARG A 285 21.62 26.06 2.41
N GLU A 286 20.56 26.57 3.03
CA GLU A 286 19.53 25.75 3.70
C GLU A 286 18.78 24.88 2.70
N VAL A 287 18.40 25.45 1.55
CA VAL A 287 17.74 24.73 0.46
C VAL A 287 18.63 23.61 -0.09
N LEU A 288 19.93 23.87 -0.33
CA LEU A 288 20.87 22.84 -0.78
C LEU A 288 21.00 21.67 0.20
N ILE A 289 21.01 21.95 1.51
CA ILE A 289 21.01 20.90 2.54
C ILE A 289 19.72 20.08 2.44
N ALA A 290 18.57 20.70 2.28
CA ALA A 290 17.30 19.99 2.13
C ALA A 290 17.28 19.14 0.84
N MET A 291 17.74 19.67 -0.30
CA MET A 291 17.84 18.94 -1.56
C MET A 291 18.68 17.66 -1.43
N THR A 292 19.85 17.74 -0.77
CA THR A 292 20.69 16.54 -0.55
C THR A 292 19.99 15.49 0.31
N ARG A 293 19.17 15.91 1.28
CA ARG A 293 18.35 15.00 2.09
C ARG A 293 17.16 14.41 1.31
N TRP A 294 16.47 15.23 0.52
CA TRP A 294 15.33 14.83 -0.30
C TRP A 294 15.71 14.02 -1.53
N GLY A 295 16.96 14.12 -1.99
CA GLY A 295 17.52 13.24 -3.03
C GLY A 295 17.75 11.79 -2.56
N GLN A 296 17.59 11.51 -1.26
CA GLN A 296 17.60 10.14 -0.73
C GLN A 296 16.16 9.61 -0.65
N PRO A 297 15.80 8.54 -1.38
CA PRO A 297 14.44 8.05 -1.44
C PRO A 297 13.96 7.55 -0.07
N LEU A 298 12.71 7.83 0.26
CA LEU A 298 11.99 7.18 1.36
C LEU A 298 11.47 5.83 0.87
N THR A 299 12.35 4.82 0.79
CA THR A 299 11.97 3.48 0.35
C THR A 299 11.47 2.65 1.55
N PRO A 300 10.18 2.25 1.60
CA PRO A 300 9.70 1.29 2.59
C PRO A 300 10.46 -0.04 2.42
N ARG A 301 10.92 -0.63 3.53
CA ARG A 301 11.69 -1.88 3.53
C ARG A 301 11.07 -2.92 4.44
N VAL A 302 11.24 -4.16 4.03
CA VAL A 302 10.81 -5.37 4.73
C VAL A 302 12.04 -6.22 5.09
N SER A 303 12.03 -6.81 6.28
CA SER A 303 13.17 -7.46 6.94
C SER A 303 14.43 -6.59 6.97
N SER A 304 14.27 -5.26 7.07
CA SER A 304 15.34 -4.24 6.99
C SER A 304 16.18 -4.21 5.69
N ILE A 305 15.96 -5.13 4.76
CA ILE A 305 16.85 -5.33 3.60
C ILE A 305 16.08 -5.18 2.28
N VAL A 306 14.89 -5.79 2.19
CA VAL A 306 14.15 -5.91 0.93
C VAL A 306 13.27 -4.68 0.70
N PRO A 307 13.49 -3.89 -0.36
CA PRO A 307 12.64 -2.74 -0.65
C PRO A 307 11.25 -3.19 -1.10
N VAL A 308 10.20 -2.52 -0.64
CA VAL A 308 8.81 -2.81 -1.03
C VAL A 308 8.50 -2.08 -2.33
N THR A 309 8.95 -2.66 -3.44
CA THR A 309 8.88 -2.05 -4.77
C THR A 309 8.33 -3.02 -5.80
N LEU A 310 7.95 -2.50 -6.97
CA LEU A 310 7.50 -3.33 -8.09
C LEU A 310 8.59 -4.32 -8.56
N THR A 311 9.87 -3.95 -8.44
CA THR A 311 11.00 -4.86 -8.74
C THR A 311 11.03 -6.08 -7.80
N THR A 312 10.70 -5.88 -6.53
CA THR A 312 10.55 -6.97 -5.56
C THR A 312 9.36 -7.86 -5.89
N PHE A 313 8.22 -7.29 -6.32
CA PHE A 313 7.07 -8.08 -6.77
C PHE A 313 7.45 -9.02 -7.93
N VAL A 314 8.11 -8.50 -8.97
CA VAL A 314 8.60 -9.31 -10.10
C VAL A 314 9.55 -10.42 -9.61
N SER A 315 10.41 -10.11 -8.63
CA SER A 315 11.33 -11.09 -8.03
C SER A 315 10.58 -12.21 -7.30
N ILE A 316 9.49 -11.90 -6.59
CA ILE A 316 8.63 -12.88 -5.91
C ILE A 316 7.96 -13.80 -6.94
N VAL A 317 7.38 -13.25 -8.00
CA VAL A 317 6.74 -14.03 -9.08
C VAL A 317 7.76 -14.96 -9.76
N ASN A 318 8.94 -14.44 -10.08
CA ASN A 318 10.04 -15.23 -10.66
C ASN A 318 10.50 -16.35 -9.72
N LEU A 319 10.57 -16.10 -8.41
CA LEU A 319 10.89 -17.13 -7.43
C LEU A 319 9.83 -18.24 -7.42
N SER A 320 8.54 -17.90 -7.43
CA SER A 320 7.46 -18.88 -7.50
C SER A 320 7.55 -19.76 -8.76
N TYR A 321 7.84 -19.14 -9.91
CA TYR A 321 8.03 -19.87 -11.16
C TYR A 321 9.25 -20.80 -11.13
N ARG A 322 10.39 -20.33 -10.59
CA ARG A 322 11.60 -21.16 -10.42
C ARG A 322 11.34 -22.36 -9.53
N LEU A 323 10.64 -22.17 -8.41
CA LEU A 323 10.24 -23.27 -7.52
C LEU A 323 9.35 -24.28 -8.25
N TYR A 324 8.38 -23.81 -9.04
CA TYR A 324 7.54 -24.67 -9.88
C TYR A 324 8.38 -25.47 -10.89
N ALA A 325 9.28 -24.82 -11.61
CA ALA A 325 10.14 -25.46 -12.60
C ALA A 325 11.02 -26.57 -11.97
N VAL A 326 11.59 -26.30 -10.79
CA VAL A 326 12.36 -27.30 -10.03
C VAL A 326 11.49 -28.50 -9.67
N MET A 327 10.31 -28.29 -9.04
CA MET A 327 9.41 -29.39 -8.67
C MET A 327 8.99 -30.23 -9.88
N LYS A 328 8.73 -29.59 -11.02
CA LYS A 328 8.39 -30.28 -12.26
C LYS A 328 9.57 -31.10 -12.79
N SER A 329 10.78 -30.55 -12.75
CA SER A 329 12.00 -31.24 -13.22
C SER A 329 12.34 -32.48 -12.39
N THR A 330 12.18 -32.40 -11.06
CA THR A 330 12.44 -33.53 -10.14
C THR A 330 11.42 -34.67 -10.26
N GLN A 331 10.28 -34.45 -10.93
CA GLN A 331 9.33 -35.51 -11.23
C GLN A 331 9.62 -36.23 -12.55
N MET A 332 10.43 -35.63 -13.43
CA MET A 332 10.81 -36.22 -14.71
C MET A 332 12.08 -37.10 -14.61
N THR A 333 12.70 -37.15 -13.43
CA THR A 333 13.83 -38.02 -13.07
C THR A 333 13.39 -39.16 -12.18
#